data_AF-A0A7Y0QI27-F1
#
_entry.id   AF-A0A7Y0QI27-F1
#
_cell.length_a   1.000
_cell.length_b   1.000
_cell.length_c   1.000
_cell.angle_alpha   90.00
_cell.angle_beta   90.00
_cell.angle_gamma   90.00
#
_symmetry.space_group_name_H-M   'P 1'
#
loop_
_entity.id
_entity.type
_entity.pdbx_description
1 polymer ?
#
loop_
_entity_poly.entity_id
_entity_poly.type
_entity_poly.pdbx_seq_one_letter_code
_entity_poly.pdbx_strand_id
1 'polypeptide(L)'
;MPEPATVGGGTGGGQGPGGLGHGADDLVNPGGVTPGTPDTDGVDIPPRAPGTADEPPLGDGPSVGEPDGEPGRVAIDADGQPHLINTRDDLIAQQPNFEDALARELDEREVTVEAFTKLVRTPLHQLDPGDIDLLLDVRHAMPAVLADDVLQKLLQPEDARAILGDELFLELGGQALVDFLEGSKGNVSRTLDGFVARAADVMGLDTTSLFDKLVLGYSPSTFRAGDPMFGIRFRAGDAGDAFSSLAVPDDVLKALRELPLEIRHLDEGVRSDAIRSWFTDSHPDLAQWADRALDETNLFRGNGFGGSKADFAPEFRFESIFRMPEGAELWRIGPEGDQQLAAVFHAREWRLVAEQPGVAP
;
A
#
# COMPACT_ATOMS: atom_id res chain seq x y z
N MET A 1 37.34 40.83 44.89
CA MET A 1 36.47 39.63 44.91
C MET A 1 37.16 38.59 44.04
N PRO A 2 37.65 37.47 44.61
CA PRO A 2 38.41 36.48 43.87
C PRO A 2 37.48 35.41 43.27
N GLU A 3 37.85 34.92 42.10
CA GLU A 3 37.28 33.75 41.44
C GLU A 3 37.45 32.48 42.29
N PRO A 4 36.57 31.48 42.12
CA PRO A 4 36.91 30.09 42.42
C PRO A 4 37.15 29.29 41.13
N ALA A 5 38.30 28.63 41.11
CA ALA A 5 38.69 27.63 40.12
C ALA A 5 38.03 26.26 40.41
N THR A 6 37.64 25.62 39.29
CA THR A 6 37.73 24.20 38.90
C THR A 6 37.57 23.08 39.95
N VAL A 7 36.59 22.19 39.71
CA VAL A 7 36.69 20.75 40.03
C VAL A 7 36.11 19.96 38.86
N GLY A 8 36.93 19.07 38.28
CA GLY A 8 36.52 18.09 37.28
C GLY A 8 36.04 16.79 37.90
N GLY A 9 35.35 15.98 37.09
CA GLY A 9 35.06 14.59 37.41
C GLY A 9 34.04 13.97 36.45
N GLY A 10 34.35 12.77 35.97
CA GLY A 10 33.32 11.82 35.55
C GLY A 10 33.27 11.46 34.07
N THR A 11 34.19 10.58 33.66
CA THR A 11 34.03 9.65 32.54
C THR A 11 32.75 8.82 32.70
N GLY A 12 31.81 8.92 31.76
CA GLY A 12 30.63 8.07 31.66
C GLY A 12 30.40 7.68 30.20
N GLY A 13 30.82 6.48 29.83
CA GLY A 13 30.53 5.88 28.53
C GLY A 13 29.05 5.53 28.45
N GLY A 14 28.31 6.28 27.64
CA GLY A 14 26.96 5.92 27.22
C GLY A 14 27.04 4.97 26.04
N GLN A 15 26.74 3.69 26.28
CA GLN A 15 26.33 2.76 25.24
C GLN A 15 25.07 3.33 24.58
N GLY A 16 25.17 3.71 23.31
CA GLY A 16 24.01 4.13 22.52
C GLY A 16 23.07 2.93 22.29
N PRO A 17 21.75 3.15 22.30
CA PRO A 17 20.81 2.11 21.91
C PRO A 17 20.99 1.81 20.42
N GLY A 18 21.11 0.51 20.12
CA GLY A 18 21.38 -0.02 18.79
C GLY A 18 20.30 0.36 17.79
N GLY A 19 20.75 0.61 16.55
CA GLY A 19 19.88 0.85 15.41
C GLY A 19 18.98 -0.36 15.15
N LEU A 20 17.68 -0.10 15.12
CA LEU A 20 16.68 -1.01 14.58
C LEU A 20 16.84 -1.00 13.06
N GLY A 21 17.49 -2.04 12.55
CA GLY A 21 17.52 -2.32 11.13
C GLY A 21 16.13 -2.78 10.70
N HIS A 22 15.54 -2.08 9.73
CA HIS A 22 14.46 -2.62 8.92
C HIS A 22 15.07 -3.63 7.93
N GLY A 23 15.41 -4.80 8.46
CA GLY A 23 15.59 -6.01 7.69
C GLY A 23 14.33 -6.83 7.81
N ALA A 24 13.68 -7.10 6.69
CA ALA A 24 12.70 -8.17 6.56
C ALA A 24 13.41 -9.54 6.62
N ASP A 25 14.05 -9.84 7.75
CA ASP A 25 14.65 -11.15 8.01
C ASP A 25 14.11 -11.72 9.34
N ASP A 26 13.72 -13.00 9.25
CA ASP A 26 13.16 -13.89 10.27
C ASP A 26 11.67 -13.73 10.66
N LEU A 27 10.80 -13.85 9.65
CA LEU A 27 9.52 -14.55 9.84
C LEU A 27 9.80 -16.06 9.95
N VAL A 28 10.18 -16.51 11.14
CA VAL A 28 10.06 -17.92 11.52
C VAL A 28 8.57 -18.24 11.58
N ASN A 29 8.07 -18.90 10.55
CA ASN A 29 6.73 -19.48 10.46
C ASN A 29 6.54 -20.47 11.64
N PRO A 30 5.73 -20.17 12.68
CA PRO A 30 5.37 -21.19 13.65
C PRO A 30 4.36 -22.11 12.98
N GLY A 31 4.71 -23.40 12.92
CA GLY A 31 4.05 -24.40 12.10
C GLY A 31 2.53 -24.41 12.20
N GLY A 32 1.91 -24.61 11.03
CA GLY A 32 0.49 -24.88 10.89
C GLY A 32 0.05 -26.04 11.77
N VAL A 33 -0.81 -25.74 12.73
CA VAL A 33 -1.67 -26.71 13.38
C VAL A 33 -3.05 -26.45 12.79
N THR A 34 -3.54 -27.36 11.94
CA THR A 34 -4.92 -27.36 11.46
C THR A 34 -5.85 -27.73 12.61
N PRO A 35 -6.78 -26.86 13.05
CA PRO A 35 -7.87 -27.27 13.92
C PRO A 35 -8.93 -27.95 13.06
N GLY A 36 -9.32 -29.16 13.48
CA GLY A 36 -10.34 -29.96 12.82
C GLY A 36 -11.68 -29.24 12.72
N THR A 37 -12.35 -29.47 11.61
CA THR A 37 -13.72 -29.07 11.30
C THR A 37 -14.68 -29.65 12.35
N PRO A 38 -15.53 -28.85 13.02
CA PRO A 38 -16.67 -29.41 13.75
C PRO A 38 -17.80 -29.77 12.78
N ASP A 39 -18.31 -30.98 12.94
CA ASP A 39 -19.54 -31.48 12.34
C ASP A 39 -20.69 -30.49 12.56
N THR A 40 -21.34 -30.07 11.47
CA THR A 40 -22.62 -29.37 11.54
C THR A 40 -23.76 -30.38 11.39
N ASP A 41 -24.50 -30.52 12.49
CA ASP A 41 -25.74 -31.27 12.58
C ASP A 41 -26.79 -30.78 11.57
N GLY A 42 -27.53 -31.76 11.06
CA GLY A 42 -28.43 -31.63 9.92
C GLY A 42 -29.69 -30.82 10.19
N VAL A 43 -30.12 -30.12 9.14
CA VAL A 43 -31.49 -29.62 8.98
C VAL A 43 -32.04 -30.19 7.68
N ASP A 44 -33.03 -31.07 7.82
CA ASP A 44 -33.81 -31.69 6.75
C ASP A 44 -34.50 -30.62 5.88
N ILE A 45 -34.12 -30.53 4.60
CA ILE A 45 -34.87 -29.82 3.57
C ILE A 45 -35.55 -30.88 2.68
N PRO A 46 -36.89 -30.86 2.52
CA PRO A 46 -37.59 -31.85 1.72
C PRO A 46 -37.25 -31.76 0.22
N PRO A 47 -37.22 -32.90 -0.50
CA PRO A 47 -36.79 -32.96 -1.89
C PRO A 47 -37.79 -32.28 -2.83
N ARG A 48 -37.30 -31.36 -3.66
CA ARG A 48 -38.05 -30.71 -4.74
C ARG A 48 -38.02 -31.60 -5.99
N ALA A 49 -39.19 -31.79 -6.60
CA ALA A 49 -39.41 -32.65 -7.77
C ALA A 49 -38.58 -32.24 -9.01
N PRO A 50 -38.24 -33.19 -9.91
CA PRO A 50 -37.43 -32.92 -11.09
C PRO A 50 -38.25 -32.21 -12.16
N GLY A 51 -37.95 -30.94 -12.40
CA GLY A 51 -38.45 -30.18 -13.55
C GLY A 51 -37.45 -30.31 -14.70
N THR A 52 -37.90 -30.89 -15.81
CA THR A 52 -37.24 -30.88 -17.12
C THR A 52 -37.24 -29.44 -17.66
N ALA A 53 -36.06 -28.85 -17.83
CA ALA A 53 -35.87 -27.63 -18.58
C ALA A 53 -34.74 -27.85 -19.59
N ASP A 54 -35.07 -27.59 -20.86
CA ASP A 54 -34.22 -27.70 -22.04
C ASP A 54 -32.86 -27.00 -21.85
N GLU A 55 -31.79 -27.71 -22.19
CA GLU A 55 -30.47 -27.14 -22.37
C GLU A 55 -30.48 -26.19 -23.59
N PRO A 56 -30.07 -24.91 -23.44
CA PRO A 56 -29.74 -24.09 -24.60
C PRO A 56 -28.41 -24.57 -25.20
N PRO A 57 -28.21 -24.41 -26.52
CA PRO A 57 -27.00 -24.86 -27.18
C PRO A 57 -25.78 -24.15 -26.60
N LEU A 58 -24.72 -24.93 -26.36
CA LEU A 58 -23.36 -24.47 -26.08
C LEU A 58 -22.95 -23.43 -27.13
N GLY A 59 -23.08 -22.16 -26.78
CA GLY A 59 -22.52 -21.06 -27.54
C GLY A 59 -21.01 -21.14 -27.46
N ASP A 60 -20.37 -20.97 -28.61
CA ASP A 60 -18.93 -20.86 -28.75
C ASP A 60 -18.34 -19.95 -27.66
N GLY A 61 -17.26 -20.42 -27.04
CA GLY A 61 -16.62 -19.74 -25.91
C GLY A 61 -16.25 -18.29 -26.22
N PRO A 62 -16.00 -17.46 -25.19
CA PRO A 62 -15.63 -16.07 -25.39
C PRO A 62 -14.39 -16.01 -26.29
N SER A 63 -14.61 -15.56 -27.52
CA SER A 63 -13.54 -15.10 -28.40
C SER A 63 -12.83 -13.99 -27.64
N VAL A 64 -11.59 -14.24 -27.24
CA VAL A 64 -10.66 -13.20 -26.82
C VAL A 64 -10.60 -12.22 -27.99
N GLY A 65 -11.30 -11.09 -27.87
CA GLY A 65 -11.24 -10.05 -28.87
C GLY A 65 -9.79 -9.64 -29.02
N GLU A 66 -9.24 -9.72 -30.23
CA GLU A 66 -8.01 -9.01 -30.54
C GLU A 66 -8.27 -7.54 -30.14
N PRO A 67 -7.49 -6.97 -29.22
CA PRO A 67 -7.66 -5.58 -28.88
C PRO A 67 -7.40 -4.78 -30.16
N ASP A 68 -8.39 -4.02 -30.62
CA ASP A 68 -8.26 -2.96 -31.62
C ASP A 68 -7.38 -1.82 -31.06
N GLY A 69 -6.18 -2.17 -30.62
CA GLY A 69 -5.28 -1.32 -29.86
C GLY A 69 -4.54 -0.39 -30.78
N GLU A 70 -4.61 0.90 -30.47
CA GLU A 70 -3.54 1.81 -30.87
C GLU A 70 -2.19 1.14 -30.58
N PRO A 71 -1.20 1.23 -31.49
CA PRO A 71 0.09 0.62 -31.26
C PRO A 71 0.64 1.12 -29.93
N GLY A 72 0.63 0.24 -28.92
CA GLY A 72 1.06 0.58 -27.58
C GLY A 72 2.51 1.07 -27.61
N ARG A 73 2.87 1.97 -26.71
CA ARG A 73 4.25 2.43 -26.63
C ARG A 73 5.15 1.26 -26.26
N VAL A 74 6.30 1.20 -26.92
CA VAL A 74 7.29 0.15 -26.74
C VAL A 74 8.54 0.75 -26.10
N ALA A 75 9.01 0.13 -25.04
CA ALA A 75 10.31 0.39 -24.46
C ALA A 75 11.30 -0.66 -25.01
N ILE A 76 12.53 -0.26 -25.30
CA ILE A 76 13.57 -1.18 -25.76
C ILE A 76 14.62 -1.30 -24.64
N ASP A 77 14.98 -2.52 -24.26
CA ASP A 77 16.05 -2.75 -23.30
C ASP A 77 17.44 -2.75 -23.95
N ALA A 78 18.49 -2.89 -23.14
CA ALA A 78 19.88 -2.90 -23.59
C ALA A 78 20.22 -4.05 -24.57
N ASP A 79 19.45 -5.14 -24.54
CA ASP A 79 19.60 -6.29 -25.44
C ASP A 79 18.82 -6.10 -26.76
N GLY A 80 18.11 -4.98 -26.90
CA GLY A 80 17.26 -4.68 -28.06
C GLY A 80 15.89 -5.36 -28.02
N GLN A 81 15.51 -5.94 -26.88
CA GLN A 81 14.23 -6.62 -26.73
C GLN A 81 13.11 -5.57 -26.50
N PRO A 82 11.98 -5.68 -27.24
CA PRO A 82 10.84 -4.80 -27.07
C PRO A 82 9.88 -5.21 -25.94
N HIS A 83 9.60 -4.26 -25.06
CA HIS A 83 8.65 -4.35 -23.95
C HIS A 83 7.44 -3.46 -24.21
N LEU A 84 6.24 -4.02 -24.17
CA LEU A 84 5.00 -3.26 -24.28
C LEU A 84 4.72 -2.54 -22.96
N ILE A 85 4.49 -1.22 -23.02
CA ILE A 85 4.18 -0.42 -21.84
C ILE A 85 2.66 -0.40 -21.62
N ASN A 86 2.21 -0.95 -20.49
CA ASN A 86 0.81 -1.20 -20.18
C ASN A 86 0.31 -0.48 -18.92
N THR A 87 1.16 0.25 -18.20
CA THR A 87 0.77 0.98 -16.97
C THR A 87 0.94 2.50 -17.07
N ARG A 88 0.75 3.05 -18.28
CA ARG A 88 0.81 4.49 -18.55
C ARG A 88 -0.41 5.23 -18.02
N ASP A 89 -0.24 6.52 -17.72
CA ASP A 89 -1.30 7.38 -17.20
C ASP A 89 -2.54 7.47 -18.10
N ASP A 90 -2.40 7.43 -19.43
CA ASP A 90 -3.55 7.44 -20.37
C ASP A 90 -4.38 6.15 -20.33
N LEU A 91 -3.77 5.03 -19.93
CA LEU A 91 -4.48 3.77 -19.67
C LEU A 91 -5.12 3.79 -18.27
N ILE A 92 -4.40 4.35 -17.29
CA ILE A 92 -4.87 4.48 -15.90
C ILE A 92 -6.03 5.46 -15.78
N ALA A 93 -6.03 6.56 -16.53
CA ALA A 93 -7.04 7.62 -16.48
C ALA A 93 -8.46 7.14 -16.84
N GLN A 94 -8.58 5.94 -17.42
CA GLN A 94 -9.86 5.31 -17.74
C GLN A 94 -10.42 4.49 -16.55
N GLN A 95 -9.62 4.23 -15.52
CA GLN A 95 -10.02 3.46 -14.34
C GLN A 95 -10.84 4.34 -13.38
N PRO A 96 -11.79 3.76 -12.62
CA PRO A 96 -12.57 4.52 -11.65
C PRO A 96 -11.69 5.15 -10.56
N ASN A 97 -11.73 6.48 -10.43
CA ASN A 97 -11.06 7.22 -9.36
C ASN A 97 -11.90 7.15 -8.07
N PHE A 98 -11.25 6.97 -6.92
CA PHE A 98 -11.93 7.00 -5.61
C PHE A 98 -12.53 8.37 -5.26
N GLU A 99 -12.00 9.49 -5.77
CA GLU A 99 -12.47 10.83 -5.39
C GLU A 99 -13.93 11.07 -5.81
N ASP A 100 -14.33 10.57 -6.98
CA ASP A 100 -15.71 10.64 -7.47
C ASP A 100 -16.64 9.78 -6.59
N ALA A 101 -16.20 8.57 -6.24
CA ALA A 101 -16.94 7.70 -5.34
C ALA A 101 -17.08 8.34 -3.96
N LEU A 102 -15.98 8.86 -3.41
CA LEU A 102 -15.95 9.53 -2.11
C LEU A 102 -16.90 10.72 -2.08
N ALA A 103 -16.86 11.59 -3.08
CA ALA A 103 -17.75 12.75 -3.14
C ALA A 103 -19.22 12.34 -3.08
N ARG A 104 -19.61 11.29 -3.82
CA ARG A 104 -20.97 10.73 -3.77
C ARG A 104 -21.30 10.15 -2.40
N GLU A 105 -20.43 9.30 -1.85
CA GLU A 105 -20.70 8.63 -0.56
C GLU A 105 -20.82 9.62 0.61
N LEU A 106 -20.04 10.71 0.57
CA LEU A 106 -20.09 11.78 1.56
C LEU A 106 -21.37 12.62 1.43
N ASP A 107 -21.80 12.94 0.20
CA ASP A 107 -23.06 13.65 -0.07
C ASP A 107 -24.28 12.85 0.43
N GLU A 108 -24.34 11.55 0.11
CA GLU A 108 -25.42 10.64 0.55
C GLU A 108 -25.54 10.52 2.07
N ARG A 109 -24.44 10.76 2.81
CA ARG A 109 -24.37 10.68 4.27
C ARG A 109 -24.41 12.04 4.96
N GLU A 110 -24.54 13.12 4.20
CA GLU A 110 -24.51 14.50 4.69
C GLU A 110 -23.21 14.83 5.46
N VAL A 111 -22.08 14.24 5.07
CA VAL A 111 -20.76 14.46 5.67
C VAL A 111 -19.93 15.37 4.77
N THR A 112 -19.29 16.40 5.32
CA THR A 112 -18.39 17.26 4.53
C THR A 112 -17.03 16.58 4.32
N VAL A 113 -16.35 16.90 3.22
CA VAL A 113 -14.97 16.45 2.98
C VAL A 113 -14.06 16.82 4.16
N GLU A 114 -14.17 18.02 4.71
CA GLU A 114 -13.37 18.46 5.86
C GLU A 114 -13.64 17.59 7.11
N ALA A 115 -14.90 17.28 7.40
CA ALA A 115 -15.26 16.42 8.53
C ALA A 115 -14.72 15.00 8.34
N PHE A 116 -14.82 14.46 7.12
CA PHE A 116 -14.30 13.14 6.81
C PHE A 116 -12.76 13.09 6.82
N THR A 117 -12.07 14.08 6.27
CA THR A 117 -10.60 14.22 6.38
C THR A 117 -10.16 14.27 7.84
N LYS A 118 -10.89 14.99 8.70
CA LYS A 118 -10.63 14.99 10.14
C LYS A 118 -10.81 13.60 10.74
N LEU A 119 -11.90 12.91 10.37
CA LEU A 119 -12.21 11.57 10.84
C LEU A 119 -11.14 10.54 10.46
N VAL A 120 -10.69 10.52 9.19
CA VAL A 120 -9.59 9.64 8.71
C VAL A 120 -8.30 9.85 9.52
N ARG A 121 -8.10 11.04 10.09
CA ARG A 121 -6.91 11.39 10.88
C ARG A 121 -7.06 11.18 12.38
N THR A 122 -8.28 10.99 12.87
CA THR A 122 -8.55 10.74 14.28
C THR A 122 -7.85 9.42 14.69
N PRO A 123 -7.01 9.42 15.74
CA PRO A 123 -6.39 8.21 16.25
C PRO A 123 -7.43 7.15 16.60
N LEU A 124 -7.13 5.87 16.34
CA LEU A 124 -8.10 4.78 16.52
C LEU A 124 -8.74 4.73 17.91
N HIS A 125 -7.96 5.01 18.96
CA HIS A 125 -8.45 5.00 20.35
C HIS A 125 -9.43 6.15 20.65
N GLN A 126 -9.49 7.18 19.81
CA GLN A 126 -10.38 8.32 19.96
C GLN A 126 -11.68 8.18 19.15
N LEU A 127 -11.76 7.23 18.21
CA LEU A 127 -12.95 7.00 17.40
C LEU A 127 -14.10 6.48 18.28
N ASP A 128 -15.28 7.07 18.12
CA ASP A 128 -16.51 6.52 18.67
C ASP A 128 -17.10 5.42 17.75
N PRO A 129 -18.11 4.64 18.21
CA PRO A 129 -18.70 3.60 17.37
C PRO A 129 -19.27 4.10 16.03
N GLY A 130 -19.88 5.29 16.01
CA GLY A 130 -20.45 5.86 14.79
C GLY A 130 -19.37 6.32 13.80
N ASP A 131 -18.27 6.86 14.32
CA ASP A 131 -17.07 7.19 13.55
C ASP A 131 -16.45 5.95 12.88
N ILE A 132 -16.36 4.85 13.62
CA ILE A 132 -15.89 3.53 13.12
C ILE A 132 -16.79 3.04 11.98
N ASP A 133 -18.11 3.09 12.19
CA ASP A 133 -19.08 2.66 11.18
C ASP A 133 -19.02 3.52 9.92
N LEU A 134 -18.93 4.85 10.07
CA LEU A 134 -18.81 5.76 8.95
C LEU A 134 -17.53 5.52 8.14
N LEU A 135 -16.38 5.31 8.79
CA LEU A 135 -15.13 5.00 8.11
C LEU A 135 -15.21 3.69 7.31
N LEU A 136 -15.75 2.63 7.93
CA LEU A 136 -15.90 1.33 7.28
C LEU A 136 -16.87 1.40 6.11
N ASP A 137 -18.02 2.05 6.28
CA ASP A 137 -19.03 2.18 5.23
C ASP A 137 -18.49 2.97 4.02
N VAL A 138 -17.83 4.12 4.26
CA VAL A 138 -17.23 4.91 3.17
C VAL A 138 -16.10 4.11 2.52
N ARG A 139 -15.25 3.43 3.30
CA ARG A 139 -14.13 2.66 2.75
C ARG A 139 -14.60 1.49 1.87
N HIS A 140 -15.66 0.79 2.26
CA HIS A 140 -16.21 -0.35 1.52
C HIS A 140 -17.04 0.07 0.30
N ALA A 141 -17.50 1.31 0.27
CA ALA A 141 -18.16 1.88 -0.89
C ALA A 141 -17.18 2.40 -1.96
N MET A 142 -15.87 2.48 -1.65
CA MET A 142 -14.85 2.80 -2.65
C MET A 142 -14.78 1.71 -3.72
N PRO A 143 -14.40 2.06 -4.96
CA PRO A 143 -14.33 1.06 -6.02
C PRO A 143 -13.40 -0.09 -5.64
N ALA A 144 -13.88 -1.33 -5.83
CA ALA A 144 -13.06 -2.51 -5.64
C ALA A 144 -11.91 -2.54 -6.66
N VAL A 145 -10.81 -3.21 -6.30
CA VAL A 145 -9.73 -3.46 -7.24
C VAL A 145 -10.14 -4.59 -8.18
N LEU A 146 -10.13 -4.31 -9.47
CA LEU A 146 -10.38 -5.27 -10.54
C LEU A 146 -9.05 -5.84 -11.08
N ALA A 147 -9.10 -6.97 -11.77
CA ALA A 147 -7.90 -7.61 -12.32
C ALA A 147 -7.14 -6.70 -13.31
N ASP A 148 -7.85 -5.85 -14.05
CA ASP A 148 -7.25 -4.91 -15.01
C ASP A 148 -6.81 -3.58 -14.38
N ASP A 149 -7.10 -3.35 -13.09
CA ASP A 149 -6.65 -2.14 -12.41
C ASP A 149 -5.12 -2.15 -12.26
N VAL A 150 -4.52 -0.97 -12.35
CA VAL A 150 -3.08 -0.82 -12.13
C VAL A 150 -2.87 -0.49 -10.66
N LEU A 151 -2.04 -1.28 -9.99
CA LEU A 151 -1.58 -1.03 -8.63
C LEU A 151 -0.20 -0.35 -8.66
N GLN A 152 0.05 0.51 -7.69
CA GLN A 152 1.32 1.22 -7.51
C GLN A 152 1.87 1.00 -6.10
N LYS A 153 3.14 0.61 -6.02
CA LYS A 153 3.94 0.61 -4.78
C LYS A 153 5.10 1.58 -4.92
N LEU A 154 5.24 2.52 -3.99
CA LEU A 154 6.45 3.34 -3.94
C LEU A 154 7.62 2.56 -3.31
N LEU A 155 8.80 2.71 -3.90
CA LEU A 155 10.04 2.11 -3.45
C LEU A 155 10.83 3.10 -2.62
N GLN A 156 11.45 2.61 -1.55
CA GLN A 156 12.48 3.36 -0.87
C GLN A 156 13.60 3.71 -1.88
N PRO A 157 14.14 4.94 -1.86
CA PRO A 157 15.16 5.37 -2.82
C PRO A 157 16.37 4.43 -2.91
N GLU A 158 16.79 3.81 -1.81
CA GLU A 158 17.87 2.83 -1.79
C GLU A 158 17.53 1.54 -2.57
N ASP A 159 16.29 1.06 -2.53
CA ASP A 159 15.84 -0.10 -3.30
C ASP A 159 15.78 0.22 -4.79
N ALA A 160 15.28 1.42 -5.13
CA ALA A 160 15.30 1.92 -6.50
C ALA A 160 16.74 2.05 -7.02
N ARG A 161 17.68 2.56 -6.20
CA ARG A 161 19.12 2.60 -6.53
C ARG A 161 19.69 1.21 -6.75
N ALA A 162 19.32 0.23 -5.92
CA ALA A 162 19.78 -1.14 -6.07
C ALA A 162 19.31 -1.76 -7.40
N ILE A 163 18.10 -1.43 -7.86
CA ILE A 163 17.55 -1.88 -9.14
C ILE A 163 18.20 -1.17 -10.33
N LEU A 164 18.30 0.17 -10.27
CA LEU A 164 18.73 1.01 -11.40
C LEU A 164 20.26 1.05 -11.57
N GLY A 165 21.01 0.76 -10.52
CA GLY A 165 22.45 1.00 -10.47
C GLY A 165 22.80 2.48 -10.26
N ASP A 166 24.03 2.75 -9.87
CA ASP A 166 24.46 4.09 -9.45
C ASP A 166 24.36 5.16 -10.55
N GLU A 167 24.70 4.81 -11.79
CA GLU A 167 24.73 5.76 -12.91
C GLU A 167 23.32 6.25 -13.28
N LEU A 168 22.39 5.32 -13.55
CA LEU A 168 21.03 5.67 -13.92
C LEU A 168 20.25 6.24 -12.72
N PHE A 169 20.50 5.77 -11.50
CA PHE A 169 19.89 6.38 -10.31
C PHE A 169 20.36 7.83 -10.11
N LEU A 170 21.64 8.14 -10.36
CA LEU A 170 22.14 9.51 -10.33
C LEU A 170 21.47 10.38 -11.40
N GLU A 171 21.29 9.85 -12.61
CA GLU A 171 20.59 10.56 -13.70
C GLU A 171 19.13 10.88 -13.33
N LEU A 172 18.39 9.89 -12.83
CA LEU A 172 16.95 10.00 -12.58
C LEU A 172 16.58 10.65 -11.24
N GLY A 173 17.37 10.37 -10.20
CA GLY A 173 17.16 10.85 -8.83
C GLY A 173 17.91 12.16 -8.51
N GLY A 174 18.97 12.45 -9.25
CA GLY A 174 19.81 13.64 -9.05
C GLY A 174 20.81 13.51 -7.89
N GLN A 175 21.82 14.38 -7.90
CA GLN A 175 22.94 14.35 -6.94
C GLN A 175 22.48 14.51 -5.48
N ALA A 176 21.49 15.37 -5.22
CA ALA A 176 21.01 15.62 -3.85
C ALA A 176 20.37 14.40 -3.17
N LEU A 177 19.75 13.51 -3.96
CA LEU A 177 19.21 12.25 -3.44
C LEU A 177 20.34 11.23 -3.23
N VAL A 178 21.32 11.16 -4.14
CA VAL A 178 22.50 10.31 -3.99
C VAL A 178 23.30 10.66 -2.74
N ASP A 179 23.57 11.94 -2.50
CA ASP A 179 24.30 12.42 -1.34
C ASP A 179 23.58 12.09 -0.03
N PHE A 180 22.24 12.17 -0.04
CA PHE A 180 21.42 11.84 1.13
C PHE A 180 21.46 10.35 1.48
N LEU A 181 21.57 9.48 0.47
CA LEU A 181 21.63 8.03 0.64
C LEU A 181 23.07 7.53 0.87
N GLU A 182 24.05 8.41 1.09
CA GLU A 182 25.43 8.00 1.30
C GLU A 182 25.53 6.99 2.47
N GLY A 183 26.11 5.81 2.19
CA GLY A 183 26.23 4.72 3.17
C GLY A 183 24.98 3.86 3.35
N SER A 184 23.85 4.21 2.73
CA SER A 184 22.63 3.39 2.73
C SER A 184 22.75 2.22 1.74
N LYS A 185 22.13 1.07 2.07
CA LYS A 185 22.09 -0.10 1.21
C LYS A 185 20.64 -0.50 0.99
N GLY A 186 20.22 -0.54 -0.27
CA GLY A 186 18.92 -1.09 -0.64
C GLY A 186 18.99 -2.55 -1.03
N ASN A 187 17.82 -3.11 -1.26
CA ASN A 187 17.64 -4.49 -1.70
C ASN A 187 17.08 -4.49 -3.12
N VAL A 188 17.64 -5.35 -3.98
CA VAL A 188 17.01 -5.64 -5.28
C VAL A 188 15.81 -6.54 -5.02
N SER A 189 14.66 -5.94 -4.73
CA SER A 189 13.47 -6.73 -4.44
C SER A 189 12.97 -7.45 -5.70
N ARG A 190 12.79 -8.76 -5.57
CA ARG A 190 12.14 -9.65 -6.57
C ARG A 190 10.75 -10.09 -6.12
N THR A 191 10.31 -9.51 -5.02
CA THR A 191 9.04 -9.77 -4.36
C THR A 191 8.35 -8.45 -4.07
N LEU A 192 7.04 -8.49 -3.96
CA LEU A 192 6.24 -7.38 -3.52
C LEU A 192 5.49 -7.80 -2.25
N ASP A 193 5.38 -6.87 -1.32
CA ASP A 193 4.72 -7.02 -0.03
C ASP A 193 4.10 -5.70 0.42
N GLY A 194 3.51 -5.67 1.60
CA GLY A 194 3.05 -4.44 2.23
C GLY A 194 1.89 -3.78 1.48
N PHE A 195 1.88 -2.45 1.52
CA PHE A 195 0.77 -1.64 1.04
C PHE A 195 0.96 -1.16 -0.39
N VAL A 196 -0.16 -1.08 -1.11
CA VAL A 196 -0.27 -0.57 -2.46
C VAL A 196 -1.48 0.35 -2.57
N ALA A 197 -1.41 1.29 -3.50
CA ALA A 197 -2.55 2.11 -3.92
C ALA A 197 -2.94 1.72 -5.35
N ARG A 198 -4.18 2.01 -5.77
CA ARG A 198 -4.49 2.01 -7.21
C ARG A 198 -3.77 3.20 -7.83
N ALA A 199 -3.11 3.01 -8.95
CA ALA A 199 -2.39 4.09 -9.63
C ALA A 199 -3.33 5.24 -10.01
N ALA A 200 -4.61 4.94 -10.32
CA ALA A 200 -5.65 5.94 -10.58
C ALA A 200 -5.90 6.88 -9.39
N ASP A 201 -5.77 6.40 -8.15
CA ASP A 201 -6.05 7.18 -6.93
C ASP A 201 -4.91 8.15 -6.57
N VAL A 202 -3.74 7.98 -7.21
CA VAL A 202 -2.52 8.76 -6.98
C VAL A 202 -1.93 9.34 -8.27
N MET A 203 -2.67 9.26 -9.37
CA MET A 203 -2.24 9.73 -10.68
C MET A 203 -2.11 11.26 -10.70
N GLY A 204 -1.05 11.77 -11.34
CA GLY A 204 -0.83 13.20 -11.52
C GLY A 204 -0.43 13.96 -10.24
N LEU A 205 -0.26 13.27 -9.12
CA LEU A 205 0.23 13.88 -7.89
C LEU A 205 1.72 14.19 -8.00
N ASP A 206 2.09 15.37 -7.52
CA ASP A 206 3.47 15.74 -7.30
C ASP A 206 4.08 14.91 -6.14
N THR A 207 5.41 14.91 -5.99
CA THR A 207 6.03 14.04 -4.97
C THR A 207 5.77 14.51 -3.55
N THR A 208 5.42 15.78 -3.33
CA THR A 208 5.00 16.27 -2.00
C THR A 208 3.62 15.73 -1.63
N SER A 209 2.70 15.70 -2.59
CA SER A 209 1.35 15.19 -2.46
C SER A 209 1.36 13.67 -2.31
N LEU A 210 2.19 12.96 -3.06
CA LEU A 210 2.42 11.52 -2.86
C LEU A 210 2.99 11.24 -1.46
N PHE A 211 3.98 12.03 -1.04
CA PHE A 211 4.58 11.92 0.29
C PHE A 211 3.52 12.06 1.38
N ASP A 212 2.64 13.06 1.26
CA ASP A 212 1.61 13.33 2.25
C ASP A 212 0.47 12.30 2.19
N LYS A 213 -0.05 12.00 0.99
CA LYS A 213 -1.21 11.11 0.75
C LYS A 213 -0.89 9.64 1.06
N LEU A 214 0.36 9.22 0.92
CA LEU A 214 0.83 7.87 1.27
C LEU A 214 1.66 7.84 2.58
N VAL A 215 1.71 8.97 3.28
CA VAL A 215 2.35 9.14 4.61
C VAL A 215 3.83 8.77 4.65
N LEU A 216 4.60 9.03 3.62
CA LEU A 216 5.97 8.52 3.52
C LEU A 216 6.98 9.15 4.49
N GLY A 217 6.59 10.13 5.33
CA GLY A 217 7.48 10.97 6.14
C GLY A 217 7.78 10.55 7.58
N TYR A 218 7.53 9.30 7.93
CA TYR A 218 7.84 8.74 9.25
C TYR A 218 9.31 8.40 9.44
N SER A 219 9.77 8.31 10.67
CA SER A 219 11.09 7.72 10.95
C SER A 219 11.00 6.19 10.93
N PRO A 220 11.95 5.46 10.32
CA PRO A 220 13.20 5.93 9.70
C PRO A 220 13.14 5.98 8.16
N SER A 221 12.01 6.40 7.58
CA SER A 221 11.86 6.54 6.13
C SER A 221 12.97 7.36 5.49
N THR A 222 13.40 6.91 4.31
CA THR A 222 14.35 7.59 3.43
C THR A 222 13.64 8.45 2.37
N PHE A 223 12.31 8.53 2.39
CA PHE A 223 11.58 9.47 1.55
C PHE A 223 11.74 10.91 2.05
N ARG A 224 11.76 11.86 1.12
CA ARG A 224 11.68 13.29 1.40
C ARG A 224 10.65 13.93 0.48
N ALA A 225 9.82 14.81 1.03
CA ALA A 225 8.89 15.60 0.23
C ALA A 225 9.66 16.46 -0.79
N GLY A 226 9.19 16.46 -2.04
CA GLY A 226 9.80 17.22 -3.13
C GLY A 226 11.00 16.57 -3.83
N ASP A 227 11.56 15.47 -3.30
CA ASP A 227 12.53 14.67 -4.03
C ASP A 227 11.84 13.82 -5.09
N PRO A 228 12.56 13.39 -6.17
CA PRO A 228 12.06 12.35 -7.05
C PRO A 228 11.73 11.06 -6.28
N MET A 229 10.65 10.40 -6.68
CA MET A 229 10.23 9.12 -6.13
C MET A 229 10.26 8.04 -7.20
N PHE A 230 10.25 6.79 -6.76
CA PHE A 230 10.23 5.64 -7.66
C PHE A 230 9.06 4.74 -7.29
N GLY A 231 8.29 4.32 -8.29
CA GLY A 231 7.10 3.50 -8.11
C GLY A 231 7.12 2.29 -9.03
N ILE A 232 6.79 1.13 -8.49
CA ILE A 232 6.48 -0.06 -9.28
C ILE A 232 5.00 -0.04 -9.61
N ARG A 233 4.67 -0.24 -10.89
CA ARG A 233 3.31 -0.41 -11.40
C ARG A 233 3.14 -1.78 -12.04
N PHE A 234 1.98 -2.39 -11.82
CA PHE A 234 1.60 -3.69 -12.39
C PHE A 234 0.08 -3.83 -12.39
N ARG A 235 -0.49 -4.67 -13.26
CA ARG A 235 -1.93 -4.96 -13.20
C ARG A 235 -2.22 -5.90 -12.05
N ALA A 236 -3.32 -5.68 -11.34
CA ALA A 236 -3.67 -6.45 -10.16
C ALA A 236 -3.78 -7.95 -10.46
N GLY A 237 -4.37 -8.31 -11.61
CA GLY A 237 -4.52 -9.69 -12.07
C GLY A 237 -3.19 -10.41 -12.36
N ASP A 238 -2.13 -9.67 -12.69
CA ASP A 238 -0.80 -10.23 -12.94
C ASP A 238 -0.12 -10.72 -11.65
N ALA A 239 -0.65 -10.35 -10.48
CA ALA A 239 -0.23 -10.89 -9.18
C ALA A 239 -0.66 -12.37 -8.99
N GLY A 240 -1.45 -12.94 -9.90
CA GLY A 240 -1.88 -14.33 -9.87
C GLY A 240 -2.65 -14.66 -8.58
N ASP A 241 -2.27 -15.74 -7.90
CA ASP A 241 -2.92 -16.16 -6.64
C ASP A 241 -2.89 -15.07 -5.57
N ALA A 242 -1.87 -14.21 -5.56
CA ALA A 242 -1.76 -13.13 -4.58
C ALA A 242 -2.86 -12.08 -4.75
N PHE A 243 -3.42 -11.91 -5.94
CA PHE A 243 -4.56 -11.01 -6.17
C PHE A 243 -5.77 -11.39 -5.31
N SER A 244 -6.00 -12.69 -5.09
CA SER A 244 -7.09 -13.16 -4.22
C SER A 244 -6.90 -12.81 -2.74
N SER A 245 -5.67 -12.47 -2.34
CA SER A 245 -5.32 -12.02 -0.98
C SER A 245 -5.22 -10.50 -0.85
N LEU A 246 -5.56 -9.75 -1.91
CA LEU A 246 -5.59 -8.30 -1.88
C LEU A 246 -6.80 -7.85 -1.05
N ALA A 247 -6.54 -7.17 0.07
CA ALA A 247 -7.56 -6.79 1.03
C ALA A 247 -7.44 -5.31 1.41
N VAL A 248 -8.56 -4.76 1.87
CA VAL A 248 -8.59 -3.49 2.59
C VAL A 248 -8.02 -3.74 3.99
N PRO A 249 -7.03 -2.96 4.46
CA PRO A 249 -6.39 -3.23 5.74
C PRO A 249 -7.16 -2.56 6.90
N ASP A 250 -8.40 -2.99 7.13
CA ASP A 250 -9.35 -2.42 8.09
C ASP A 250 -9.78 -3.40 9.19
N ASP A 251 -9.11 -4.55 9.31
CA ASP A 251 -9.46 -5.59 10.29
C ASP A 251 -9.36 -5.10 11.74
N VAL A 252 -8.37 -4.22 12.03
CA VAL A 252 -8.26 -3.55 13.33
C VAL A 252 -9.48 -2.67 13.59
N LEU A 253 -9.91 -1.89 12.60
CA LEU A 253 -11.08 -1.02 12.71
C LEU A 253 -12.39 -1.82 12.86
N LYS A 254 -12.53 -2.94 12.14
CA LYS A 254 -13.64 -3.89 12.29
C LYS A 254 -13.70 -4.47 13.70
N ALA A 255 -12.58 -4.97 14.22
CA ALA A 255 -12.50 -5.52 15.58
C ALA A 255 -12.87 -4.46 16.62
N LEU A 256 -12.45 -3.20 16.43
CA LEU A 256 -12.81 -2.11 17.34
C LEU A 256 -14.31 -1.87 17.48
N ARG A 257 -15.20 -2.39 16.62
CA ARG A 257 -16.65 -2.39 16.86
C ARG A 257 -17.03 -3.16 18.12
N GLU A 258 -16.32 -4.25 18.41
CA GLU A 258 -16.56 -5.15 19.53
C GLU A 258 -15.93 -4.67 20.84
N LEU A 259 -15.21 -3.53 20.81
CA LEU A 259 -14.51 -3.01 21.97
C LEU A 259 -15.47 -2.78 23.16
N PRO A 260 -15.20 -3.39 24.33
CA PRO A 260 -16.03 -3.26 25.53
C PRO A 260 -16.28 -1.80 25.93
N LEU A 261 -17.50 -1.51 26.37
CA LEU A 261 -17.93 -0.17 26.74
C LEU A 261 -17.09 0.41 27.89
N GLU A 262 -16.63 -0.46 28.79
CA GLU A 262 -15.74 -0.11 29.90
C GLU A 262 -14.43 0.48 29.42
N ILE A 263 -13.86 -0.04 28.32
CA ILE A 263 -12.63 0.47 27.71
C ILE A 263 -12.91 1.82 27.02
N ARG A 264 -14.03 1.93 26.30
CA ARG A 264 -14.42 3.18 25.61
C ARG A 264 -14.60 4.36 26.55
N HIS A 265 -15.03 4.11 27.78
CA HIS A 265 -15.22 5.16 28.79
C HIS A 265 -13.96 5.50 29.59
N LEU A 266 -12.83 4.84 29.34
CA LEU A 266 -11.56 5.23 29.95
C LEU A 266 -11.09 6.59 29.41
N ASP A 267 -10.33 7.30 30.24
CA ASP A 267 -9.59 8.49 29.83
C ASP A 267 -8.63 8.16 28.67
N GLU A 268 -8.48 9.11 27.75
CA GLU A 268 -7.71 8.95 26.51
C GLU A 268 -6.32 8.33 26.72
N GLY A 269 -5.58 8.85 27.71
CA GLY A 269 -4.21 8.39 28.01
C GLY A 269 -4.11 6.95 28.51
N VAL A 270 -5.19 6.37 29.06
CA VAL A 270 -5.22 4.96 29.52
C VAL A 270 -5.93 4.06 28.52
N ARG A 271 -6.81 4.64 27.70
CA ARG A 271 -7.61 3.91 26.71
C ARG A 271 -6.75 3.21 25.67
N SER A 272 -5.71 3.86 25.15
CA SER A 272 -4.82 3.25 24.15
C SER A 272 -4.18 1.95 24.67
N ASP A 273 -3.63 1.98 25.89
CA ASP A 273 -3.02 0.80 26.52
C ASP A 273 -4.05 -0.31 26.79
N ALA A 274 -5.26 0.07 27.23
CA ALA A 274 -6.35 -0.87 27.45
C ALA A 274 -6.80 -1.55 26.14
N ILE A 275 -6.85 -0.79 25.03
CA ILE A 275 -7.14 -1.36 23.70
C ILE A 275 -6.03 -2.32 23.28
N ARG A 276 -4.74 -1.99 23.46
CA ARG A 276 -3.61 -2.90 23.16
C ARG A 276 -3.71 -4.21 23.95
N SER A 277 -4.01 -4.12 25.25
CA SER A 277 -4.23 -5.31 26.10
C SER A 277 -5.42 -6.13 25.59
N TRP A 278 -6.53 -5.47 25.27
CA TRP A 278 -7.72 -6.15 24.76
C TRP A 278 -7.47 -6.88 23.44
N PHE A 279 -6.72 -6.28 22.49
CA PHE A 279 -6.31 -6.96 21.26
C PHE A 279 -5.42 -8.17 21.56
N THR A 280 -4.48 -8.05 22.49
CA THR A 280 -3.60 -9.17 22.88
C THR A 280 -4.42 -10.35 23.43
N ASP A 281 -5.47 -10.07 24.20
CA ASP A 281 -6.28 -11.09 24.85
C ASP A 281 -7.40 -11.65 23.94
N SER A 282 -8.03 -10.82 23.12
CA SER A 282 -9.26 -11.16 22.38
C SER A 282 -9.06 -11.38 20.89
N HIS A 283 -8.04 -10.75 20.29
CA HIS A 283 -7.72 -10.82 18.86
C HIS A 283 -6.20 -10.94 18.65
N PRO A 284 -5.57 -12.02 19.16
CA PRO A 284 -4.11 -12.15 19.18
C PRO A 284 -3.48 -12.15 17.77
N ASP A 285 -4.24 -12.53 16.74
CA ASP A 285 -3.88 -12.46 15.33
C ASP A 285 -3.77 -11.02 14.80
N LEU A 286 -4.52 -10.08 15.40
CA LEU A 286 -4.50 -8.66 15.07
C LEU A 286 -3.63 -7.82 16.01
N ALA A 287 -3.12 -8.39 17.11
CA ALA A 287 -2.43 -7.64 18.15
C ALA A 287 -1.25 -6.82 17.62
N GLN A 288 -0.42 -7.38 16.74
CA GLN A 288 0.68 -6.65 16.11
C GLN A 288 0.19 -5.50 15.22
N TRP A 289 -0.91 -5.69 14.49
CA TRP A 289 -1.49 -4.67 13.61
C TRP A 289 -2.15 -3.56 14.42
N ALA A 290 -2.83 -3.91 15.50
CA ALA A 290 -3.39 -2.94 16.43
C ALA A 290 -2.29 -2.14 17.13
N ASP A 291 -1.19 -2.78 17.52
CA ASP A 291 -0.04 -2.11 18.13
C ASP A 291 0.54 -1.04 17.20
N ARG A 292 0.68 -1.37 15.92
CA ARG A 292 1.06 -0.43 14.87
C ARG A 292 0.02 0.67 14.68
N ALA A 293 -1.26 0.33 14.56
CA ALA A 293 -2.32 1.30 14.28
C ALA A 293 -2.63 2.27 15.43
N LEU A 294 -2.31 1.88 16.67
CA LEU A 294 -2.44 2.72 17.86
C LEU A 294 -1.18 3.55 18.13
N ASP A 295 -0.08 3.27 17.44
CA ASP A 295 1.14 4.07 17.52
C ASP A 295 0.98 5.28 16.59
N GLU A 296 0.86 6.47 17.18
CA GLU A 296 0.69 7.73 16.45
C GLU A 296 1.86 8.08 15.55
N THR A 297 3.01 7.41 15.72
CA THR A 297 4.19 7.55 14.86
C THR A 297 4.20 6.56 13.69
N ASN A 298 3.26 5.60 13.66
CA ASN A 298 3.13 4.61 12.60
C ASN A 298 2.31 5.12 11.41
N LEU A 299 2.67 4.68 10.22
CA LEU A 299 1.94 5.00 8.99
C LEU A 299 0.63 4.28 8.86
N PHE A 300 0.65 3.01 9.27
CA PHE A 300 -0.50 2.18 9.17
C PHE A 300 -1.49 2.63 10.23
N ARG A 301 -2.54 3.35 9.81
CA ARG A 301 -3.59 3.83 10.73
C ARG A 301 -4.66 2.77 11.01
N GLY A 302 -4.64 1.64 10.29
CA GLY A 302 -5.60 0.55 10.47
C GLY A 302 -7.05 0.87 10.13
N ASN A 303 -7.31 2.01 9.46
CA ASN A 303 -8.64 2.46 9.08
C ASN A 303 -8.93 2.32 7.57
N GLY A 304 -8.05 1.65 6.82
CA GLY A 304 -8.20 1.42 5.38
C GLY A 304 -7.82 2.60 4.48
N PHE A 305 -7.38 3.73 5.04
CA PHE A 305 -6.88 4.90 4.31
C PHE A 305 -5.43 5.21 4.69
N GLY A 306 -4.59 5.43 3.69
CA GLY A 306 -3.30 6.10 3.86
C GLY A 306 -3.50 7.60 3.79
N GLY A 307 -2.72 8.40 4.52
CA GLY A 307 -2.77 9.86 4.42
C GLY A 307 -2.25 10.62 5.64
N SER A 308 -1.77 11.83 5.37
CA SER A 308 -1.44 12.85 6.36
C SER A 308 -1.94 14.21 5.88
N LYS A 309 -2.10 15.14 6.84
CA LYS A 309 -2.57 16.51 6.58
C LYS A 309 -3.99 16.56 5.96
N ALA A 310 -4.15 17.15 4.78
CA ALA A 310 -5.46 17.33 4.15
C ALA A 310 -5.83 16.17 3.21
N ASP A 311 -4.87 15.29 2.90
CA ASP A 311 -4.99 14.33 1.80
C ASP A 311 -4.88 12.90 2.31
N PHE A 312 -5.65 12.02 1.68
CA PHE A 312 -5.65 10.59 1.93
C PHE A 312 -6.02 9.82 0.67
N ALA A 313 -5.66 8.55 0.60
CA ALA A 313 -6.05 7.63 -0.45
C ALA A 313 -6.49 6.28 0.16
N PRO A 314 -7.40 5.54 -0.49
CA PRO A 314 -7.68 4.16 -0.12
C PRO A 314 -6.40 3.34 -0.21
N GLU A 315 -6.11 2.58 0.84
CA GLU A 315 -4.96 1.69 0.89
C GLU A 315 -5.41 0.24 0.72
N PHE A 316 -4.58 -0.57 0.08
CA PHE A 316 -4.75 -2.01 -0.05
C PHE A 316 -3.48 -2.72 0.42
N ARG A 317 -3.63 -3.94 0.92
CA ARG A 317 -2.49 -4.80 1.29
C ARG A 317 -2.63 -6.17 0.68
N PHE A 318 -1.50 -6.78 0.37
CA PHE A 318 -1.45 -8.22 0.16
C PHE A 318 -1.21 -8.91 1.51
N GLU A 319 -1.97 -9.96 1.82
CA GLU A 319 -1.77 -10.73 3.05
C GLU A 319 -0.45 -11.53 3.04
N SER A 320 0.12 -11.76 1.86
CA SER A 320 1.36 -12.50 1.69
C SER A 320 2.33 -11.81 0.75
N ILE A 321 3.62 -12.04 0.98
CA ILE A 321 4.68 -11.66 0.05
C ILE A 321 4.52 -12.49 -1.22
N PHE A 322 4.51 -11.83 -2.38
CA PHE A 322 4.43 -12.52 -3.67
C PHE A 322 5.56 -12.12 -4.60
N ARG A 323 5.74 -12.88 -5.68
CA ARG A 323 6.80 -12.61 -6.65
C ARG A 323 6.40 -11.43 -7.53
N MET A 324 7.37 -10.59 -7.86
CA MET A 324 7.16 -9.50 -8.82
C MET A 324 6.57 -10.06 -10.12
N PRO A 325 5.42 -9.54 -10.60
CA PRO A 325 4.82 -9.98 -11.84
C PRO A 325 5.71 -9.69 -13.04
N GLU A 326 5.66 -10.58 -14.03
CA GLU A 326 6.29 -10.34 -15.33
C GLU A 326 5.64 -9.12 -16.00
N GLY A 327 6.45 -8.22 -16.55
CA GLY A 327 5.97 -6.98 -17.15
C GLY A 327 5.68 -5.86 -16.14
N ALA A 328 5.97 -6.04 -14.84
CA ALA A 328 5.92 -4.94 -13.89
C ALA A 328 6.87 -3.81 -14.30
N GLU A 329 6.45 -2.57 -14.15
CA GLU A 329 7.14 -1.39 -14.67
C GLU A 329 7.64 -0.53 -13.50
N LEU A 330 8.92 -0.14 -13.55
CA LEU A 330 9.52 0.80 -12.60
C LEU A 330 9.52 2.20 -13.20
N TRP A 331 8.82 3.11 -12.54
CA TRP A 331 8.64 4.50 -12.95
C TRP A 331 9.37 5.44 -12.00
N ARG A 332 10.07 6.43 -12.56
CA ARG A 332 10.49 7.63 -11.83
C ARG A 332 9.36 8.64 -11.88
N ILE A 333 9.02 9.20 -10.72
CA ILE A 333 8.05 10.28 -10.54
C ILE A 333 8.83 11.52 -10.10
N GLY A 334 8.79 12.56 -10.91
CA GLY A 334 9.49 13.81 -10.65
C GLY A 334 8.77 14.72 -9.68
N PRO A 335 9.46 15.76 -9.17
CA PRO A 335 8.91 16.67 -8.17
C PRO A 335 7.60 17.35 -8.57
N GLU A 336 7.32 17.49 -9.87
CA GLU A 336 6.11 18.10 -10.41
C GLU A 336 5.05 17.06 -10.86
N GLY A 337 5.29 15.77 -10.56
CA GLY A 337 4.41 14.66 -10.95
C GLY A 337 4.67 14.10 -12.36
N ASP A 338 5.68 14.62 -13.07
CA ASP A 338 6.09 14.08 -14.37
C ASP A 338 6.68 12.67 -14.22
N GLN A 339 6.33 11.77 -15.13
CA GLN A 339 6.70 10.35 -15.01
C GLN A 339 7.57 9.88 -16.16
N GLN A 340 8.54 9.03 -15.84
CA GLN A 340 9.46 8.43 -16.80
C GLN A 340 9.65 6.94 -16.49
N LEU A 341 9.43 6.09 -17.48
CA LEU A 341 9.70 4.66 -17.36
C LEU A 341 11.22 4.44 -17.30
N ALA A 342 11.67 3.68 -16.30
CA ALA A 342 13.09 3.42 -16.06
C ALA A 342 13.48 1.95 -16.27
N ALA A 343 12.62 1.01 -15.88
CA ALA A 343 12.88 -0.42 -16.05
C ALA A 343 11.59 -1.22 -16.20
N VAL A 344 11.70 -2.43 -16.77
CA VAL A 344 10.64 -3.44 -16.83
C VAL A 344 11.15 -4.73 -16.20
N PHE A 345 10.33 -5.38 -15.38
CA PHE A 345 10.65 -6.68 -14.81
C PHE A 345 10.40 -7.78 -15.85
N HIS A 346 11.47 -8.38 -16.36
CA HIS A 346 11.42 -9.40 -17.40
C HIS A 346 12.35 -10.56 -17.09
N ALA A 347 11.88 -11.79 -17.32
CA ALA A 347 12.64 -13.01 -17.06
C ALA A 347 13.23 -13.07 -15.64
N ARG A 348 12.46 -12.57 -14.66
CA ARG A 348 12.79 -12.50 -13.22
C ARG A 348 13.91 -11.52 -12.84
N GLU A 349 14.20 -10.56 -13.72
CA GLU A 349 15.20 -9.52 -13.50
C GLU A 349 14.66 -8.17 -13.97
N TRP A 350 15.15 -7.09 -13.35
CA TRP A 350 14.86 -5.75 -13.84
C TRP A 350 15.71 -5.45 -15.07
N ARG A 351 15.08 -5.08 -16.18
CA ARG A 351 15.70 -4.66 -17.43
C ARG A 351 15.53 -3.16 -17.58
N LEU A 352 16.64 -2.44 -17.61
CA LEU A 352 16.63 -1.00 -17.87
C LEU A 352 16.14 -0.76 -19.30
N VAL A 353 15.25 0.21 -19.47
CA VAL A 353 14.63 0.49 -20.78
C VAL A 353 14.74 1.95 -21.16
N ALA A 354 14.77 2.20 -22.45
CA ALA A 354 14.55 3.53 -23.01
C ALA A 354 13.22 3.53 -23.78
N GLU A 355 12.28 4.36 -23.33
CA GLU A 355 11.03 4.56 -24.05
C GLU A 355 11.33 5.14 -25.43
N GLN A 356 10.84 4.47 -26.47
CA GLN A 356 10.94 4.99 -27.82
C GLN A 356 9.77 5.92 -28.07
N PRO A 357 9.98 7.12 -28.65
CA PRO A 357 8.86 7.91 -29.14
C PRO A 357 8.14 7.05 -30.18
N GLY A 358 6.91 6.63 -29.85
CA GLY A 358 6.08 5.87 -30.78
C GLY A 358 6.02 6.63 -32.10
N VAL A 359 6.21 5.93 -33.22
CA VAL A 359 5.85 6.48 -34.52
C VAL A 359 4.34 6.68 -34.44
N ALA A 360 3.90 7.93 -34.27
CA ALA A 360 2.49 8.26 -34.34
C ALA A 360 1.95 7.66 -35.65
N PRO A 361 0.85 6.87 -35.61
CA PRO A 361 0.34 6.17 -36.78
C PRO A 361 0.05 7.10 -37.97
#